data_AF-A0A2S6THW9-F1
#
_entry.id   AF-A0A2S6THW9-F1
#
_cell.length_a   1.000
_cell.length_b   1.000
_cell.length_c   1.000
_cell.angle_alpha   90.00
_cell.angle_beta   90.00
_cell.angle_gamma   90.00
#
_symmetry.space_group_name_H-M   'P 1'
#
loop_
_entity.id
_entity.type
_entity.pdbx_description
1 polymer ?
#
loop_
_entity_poly.entity_id
_entity_poly.type
_entity_poly.pdbx_seq_one_letter_code
_entity_poly.pdbx_strand_id
1 'polypeptide(L)' 'MASRRNDNKKPQSDRLNERKKRPCLMCNKPFTSEHFGQRVCPTCKGTAAWRSGGEAA' A
#
# COMPACT_ATOMS: atom_id res chain seq x y z
N MET A 1 -14.62 -36.43 -14.67
CA MET A 1 -13.43 -36.01 -13.89
C MET A 1 -13.53 -34.52 -13.60
N ALA A 2 -13.90 -34.13 -12.38
CA ALA A 2 -14.10 -32.72 -12.02
C ALA A 2 -12.76 -32.09 -11.60
N SER A 3 -12.24 -31.17 -12.42
CA SER A 3 -11.03 -30.38 -12.10
C SER A 3 -11.23 -29.63 -10.79
N ARG A 4 -10.43 -29.98 -9.78
CA ARG A 4 -10.46 -29.35 -8.45
C ARG A 4 -9.93 -27.93 -8.60
N ARG A 5 -10.83 -26.94 -8.60
CA ARG A 5 -10.55 -25.51 -8.79
C ARG A 5 -9.74 -24.87 -7.65
N ASN A 6 -9.27 -25.65 -6.69
CA ASN A 6 -8.71 -25.16 -5.43
C ASN A 6 -7.20 -24.88 -5.48
N ASP A 7 -6.49 -25.48 -6.45
CA ASP A 7 -5.02 -25.39 -6.56
C ASP A 7 -4.53 -24.06 -7.17
N ASN A 8 -5.45 -23.25 -7.71
CA ASN A 8 -5.14 -21.94 -8.30
C ASN A 8 -5.40 -20.76 -7.33
N LYS A 9 -5.62 -21.02 -6.03
CA LYS A 9 -5.82 -19.94 -5.06
C LYS A 9 -4.49 -19.24 -4.80
N LYS A 10 -4.48 -17.91 -4.86
CA LYS A 10 -3.30 -17.11 -4.49
C LYS A 10 -2.89 -17.46 -3.06
N PRO A 11 -1.63 -17.86 -2.81
CA PRO A 11 -1.17 -18.19 -1.47
C PRO A 11 -1.36 -16.97 -0.54
N GLN A 12 -1.84 -17.24 0.67
CA GLN A 12 -1.93 -16.22 1.71
C GLN A 12 -0.51 -15.73 2.02
N SER A 13 -0.31 -14.42 2.10
CA SER A 13 1.01 -13.88 2.48
C SER A 13 1.25 -14.13 3.95
N ASP A 14 2.40 -14.72 4.29
CA ASP A 14 2.82 -14.93 5.68
C ASP A 14 3.17 -13.62 6.41
N ARG A 15 3.35 -12.52 5.67
CA ARG A 15 3.68 -11.21 6.23
C ARG A 15 2.47 -10.60 6.93
N LEU A 16 2.59 -10.46 8.25
CA LEU A 16 1.64 -9.71 9.06
C LEU A 16 1.60 -8.25 8.61
N ASN A 17 0.38 -7.72 8.54
CA ASN A 17 0.16 -6.35 8.14
C ASN A 17 0.41 -5.40 9.32
N GLU A 18 1.66 -5.06 9.56
CA GLU A 18 2.04 -4.24 10.71
C GLU A 18 1.78 -2.75 10.49
N ARG A 19 1.04 -2.15 11.43
CA ARG A 19 0.85 -0.70 11.49
C ARG A 19 2.10 -0.05 12.06
N LYS A 20 2.74 0.85 11.30
CA LYS A 20 3.97 1.53 11.73
C LYS A 20 3.92 3.02 11.44
N LYS A 21 4.51 3.85 12.32
CA LYS A 21 4.71 5.27 12.03
C LYS A 21 5.87 5.43 11.03
N ARG A 22 5.61 6.09 9.91
CA ARG A 22 6.59 6.33 8.83
C ARG A 22 6.48 7.78 8.33
N PRO A 23 7.56 8.39 7.82
CA PRO A 23 7.48 9.67 7.13
C PRO A 23 6.81 9.51 5.76
N CYS A 24 5.93 10.45 5.39
CA CYS A 24 5.29 10.52 4.07
C CYS A 24 6.31 10.90 2.99
N LEU A 25 6.37 10.17 1.88
CA LEU A 25 7.27 10.50 0.78
C LEU A 25 6.97 11.82 0.06
N MET A 26 5.76 12.37 0.19
CA MET A 26 5.40 13.65 -0.45
C MET A 26 5.62 14.86 0.45
N CYS A 27 5.29 14.76 1.74
CA CYS A 27 5.29 15.91 2.65
C CYS A 27 6.18 15.74 3.88
N ASN A 28 6.88 14.61 4.00
CA ASN A 28 7.72 14.21 5.13
C ASN A 28 7.04 14.18 6.51
N LYS A 29 5.73 14.42 6.58
CA LYS A 29 4.97 14.33 7.83
C LYS A 29 4.87 12.88 8.30
N PRO A 30 5.05 12.60 9.60
CA PRO A 30 4.86 11.26 10.14
C PRO A 30 3.38 10.86 10.04
N PHE A 31 3.12 9.66 9.54
CA PHE A 31 1.78 9.07 9.48
C PHE A 31 1.82 7.58 9.81
N THR A 32 0.69 7.01 10.21
CA THR A 32 0.57 5.57 10.46
C THR A 32 0.33 4.84 9.14
N SER A 33 1.31 4.06 8.68
CA SER A 33 1.15 3.13 7.55
C SER A 33 0.38 1.91 8.03
N GLU A 34 -0.76 1.62 7.42
CA GLU A 34 -1.57 0.43 7.65
C GLU A 34 -0.90 -0.83 7.13
N HIS A 35 -0.10 -0.71 6.08
CA HIS A 35 0.62 -1.81 5.46
C HIS A 35 2.00 -1.38 4.94
N PHE A 36 2.88 -2.34 4.69
CA PHE A 36 4.25 -2.09 4.21
C PHE A 36 4.30 -1.20 2.96
N GLY A 37 3.33 -1.37 2.05
CA GLY A 37 3.23 -0.58 0.81
C GLY A 37 2.72 0.86 1.00
N GLN A 38 2.16 1.22 2.15
CA GLN A 38 1.64 2.58 2.37
C GLN A 38 2.79 3.52 2.76
N ARG A 39 3.30 4.28 1.78
CA ARG A 39 4.39 5.26 1.95
C ARG A 39 3.95 6.72 1.82
N VAL A 40 2.70 6.96 1.46
CA VAL A 40 2.10 8.30 1.32
C VAL A 40 0.93 8.41 2.28
N CYS A 41 0.86 9.51 3.03
CA CYS A 41 -0.21 9.73 3.98
C CYS A 41 -1.57 9.88 3.28
N PRO A 42 -2.70 9.60 3.96
CA PRO A 42 -4.04 9.66 3.36
C PRO A 42 -4.35 11.02 2.72
N THR A 43 -3.88 12.11 3.33
CA THR A 43 -4.02 13.47 2.83
C THR A 43 -3.33 13.65 1.48
N CYS A 44 -2.04 13.34 1.40
CA CYS A 44 -1.26 13.47 0.16
C CYS A 44 -1.76 12.49 -0.92
N LYS A 45 -2.15 11.27 -0.54
CA LYS A 45 -2.74 10.27 -1.44
C LYS A 45 -4.06 10.75 -2.07
N GLY A 46 -4.80 11.60 -1.34
CA GLY A 46 -6.05 12.19 -1.82
C GLY A 46 -5.87 13.34 -2.81
N THR A 47 -4.68 13.95 -2.88
CA THR A 47 -4.42 15.11 -3.74
C THR A 47 -4.38 14.74 -5.21
N ALA A 48 -4.74 15.71 -6.08
CA ALA A 48 -4.61 15.56 -7.52
C ALA A 48 -3.16 15.30 -7.94
N ALA A 49 -2.18 15.93 -7.30
CA ALA A 49 -0.75 15.72 -7.56
C ALA A 49 -0.34 14.23 -7.48
N TRP A 50 -0.84 13.49 -6.48
CA TRP A 50 -0.61 12.04 -6.38
C TRP A 50 -1.38 11.24 -7.42
N ARG A 51 -2.66 11.58 -7.66
CA ARG A 51 -3.53 10.83 -8.58
C ARG A 51 -3.12 10.96 -10.04
N SER A 52 -2.59 12.12 -10.43
CA SER A 52 -2.13 12.41 -11.79
C SER A 52 -0.78 11.77 -12.11
N GLY A 53 -0.18 11.01 -11.18
CA GLY A 53 1.12 10.37 -11.39
C GLY A 53 2.26 11.39 -11.51
N GLY A 54 2.12 12.55 -10.87
CA GLY A 54 3.13 13.60 -10.88
C GLY A 54 4.47 13.04 -10.42
N GLU A 55 5.38 12.94 -11.38
CA GLU A 55 6.76 12.50 -11.21
C GLU A 55 7.38 13.38 -10.12
N ALA A 56 7.89 12.76 -9.04
CA ALA A 56 8.74 13.47 -8.11
C ALA A 56 10.04 13.77 -8.87
N ALA A 57 10.14 14.99 -9.42
CA ALA A 57 11.36 15.53 -10.02
C ALA A 57 12.43 15.75 -8.94
#